data_AF-A0A560L0W5-F1
#
_entry.id   AF-A0A560L0W5-F1
#
_cell.length_a   1.000
_cell.length_b   1.000
_cell.length_c   1.000
_cell.angle_alpha   90.00
_cell.angle_beta   90.00
_cell.angle_gamma   90.00
#
_symmetry.space_group_name_H-M   'P 1'
#
loop_
_entity.id
_entity.type
_entity.pdbx_description
1 polymer ?
#
loop_
_entity_poly.entity_id
_entity_poly.type
_entity_poly.pdbx_seq_one_letter_code
_entity_poly.pdbx_strand_id
1 'polypeptide(L)'
;MAHLNFTMIHPFSDGNGRLARAVQTLVLASDGILDPVFSSIEEWLGANIQSYYDVLAEVGKEKWNPTNDALPWVRYCLRAHYQQAARMIRRVQEADALYNKIMDIIAKHGLNERFWFPMFDAALGIRVSNSRYRRDTEVTEITASRDLKRLCEANLLLPHGERKMRTYSAAPALLEARKSIRIQRVVDDPYEVVKSRFRRAQRLAEEERQSPRLPGL
;
A
#
# COMPACT_ATOMS: atom_id res chain seq x y z
N MET A 1 15.21 -16.66 -3.14
CA MET A 1 16.19 -17.50 -2.43
C MET A 1 17.39 -16.72 -1.88
N ALA A 2 17.89 -15.69 -2.56
CA ALA A 2 19.07 -14.94 -2.10
C ALA A 2 18.98 -14.43 -0.66
N HIS A 3 17.83 -13.87 -0.25
CA HIS A 3 17.57 -13.48 1.14
C HIS A 3 17.84 -14.62 2.13
N LEU A 4 17.12 -15.74 1.99
CA LEU A 4 17.20 -16.88 2.91
C LEU A 4 18.63 -17.39 3.03
N ASN A 5 19.30 -17.64 1.90
CA ASN A 5 20.67 -18.16 1.90
C ASN A 5 21.63 -17.19 2.61
N PHE A 6 21.51 -15.89 2.33
CA PHE A 6 22.36 -14.88 2.96
C PHE A 6 22.12 -14.81 4.48
N THR A 7 20.85 -14.78 4.90
CA THR A 7 20.46 -14.76 6.32
C THR A 7 20.97 -16.00 7.05
N MET A 8 20.93 -17.17 6.42
CA MET A 8 21.36 -18.43 7.03
C MET A 8 22.88 -18.61 7.10
N ILE A 9 23.63 -18.07 6.13
CA ILE A 9 25.10 -18.06 6.15
C ILE A 9 25.60 -17.09 7.23
N HIS A 10 24.92 -15.95 7.41
CA HIS A 10 25.25 -14.92 8.39
C HIS A 10 26.75 -14.52 8.39
N PRO A 11 27.31 -14.05 7.25
CA PRO A 11 28.75 -13.89 7.06
C PRO A 11 29.39 -12.71 7.82
N PHE A 12 28.60 -11.76 8.31
CA PHE A 12 29.09 -10.55 8.97
C PHE A 12 28.80 -10.55 10.48
N SER A 13 29.54 -9.75 11.25
CA SER A 13 29.30 -9.58 12.69
C SER A 13 28.04 -8.77 13.02
N ASP A 14 27.64 -7.86 12.13
CA ASP A 14 26.38 -7.11 12.20
C ASP A 14 25.88 -6.79 10.77
N GLY A 15 24.61 -6.42 10.65
CA GLY A 15 24.03 -5.91 9.41
C GLY A 15 23.50 -6.99 8.46
N ASN A 16 23.62 -8.27 8.80
CA ASN A 16 23.20 -9.38 7.93
C ASN A 16 21.74 -9.24 7.48
N GLY A 17 20.81 -8.93 8.39
CA GLY A 17 19.41 -8.76 8.04
C GLY A 17 19.14 -7.57 7.11
N ARG A 18 19.90 -6.46 7.24
CA ARG A 18 19.79 -5.30 6.31
C ARG A 18 20.31 -5.70 4.93
N LEU A 19 21.45 -6.38 4.88
CA LEU A 19 22.06 -6.79 3.62
C LEU A 19 21.27 -7.90 2.91
N ALA A 20 20.70 -8.86 3.65
CA ALA A 20 19.83 -9.91 3.09
C ALA A 20 18.62 -9.33 2.36
N ARG A 21 17.99 -8.30 2.94
CA ARG A 21 16.89 -7.56 2.32
C ARG A 21 17.34 -6.79 1.09
N ALA A 22 18.44 -6.05 1.18
CA ALA A 22 19.00 -5.32 0.03
C ALA A 22 19.35 -6.27 -1.13
N VAL A 23 19.93 -7.44 -0.83
CA VAL A 23 20.23 -8.47 -1.82
C VAL A 23 18.97 -9.06 -2.44
N GLN A 24 17.91 -9.28 -1.67
CA GLN A 24 16.61 -9.69 -2.24
C GLN A 24 16.12 -8.67 -3.27
N THR A 25 16.09 -7.40 -2.88
CA THR A 25 15.63 -6.31 -3.74
C THR A 25 16.49 -6.19 -4.98
N LEU A 26 17.82 -6.30 -4.84
CA LEU A 26 18.75 -6.29 -5.96
C LEU A 26 18.47 -7.42 -6.96
N VAL A 27 18.24 -8.64 -6.49
CA VAL A 27 17.95 -9.79 -7.37
C VAL A 27 16.64 -9.58 -8.12
N LEU A 28 15.58 -9.13 -7.45
CA LEU A 28 14.30 -8.83 -8.11
C LEU A 28 14.44 -7.68 -9.12
N ALA A 29 15.17 -6.62 -8.76
CA ALA A 29 15.43 -5.49 -9.63
C ALA A 29 16.25 -5.88 -10.87
N SER A 30 17.25 -6.76 -10.71
CA SER A 30 18.05 -7.26 -11.82
C SER A 30 17.25 -8.08 -12.83
N ASP A 31 16.11 -8.62 -12.40
CA ASP A 31 15.13 -9.35 -13.23
C ASP A 31 14.01 -8.43 -13.76
N GLY A 32 14.17 -7.11 -13.66
CA GLY A 32 13.23 -6.11 -14.18
C GLY A 32 12.08 -5.74 -13.24
N ILE A 33 12.02 -6.28 -12.02
CA ILE A 33 11.02 -5.90 -11.02
C ILE A 33 11.54 -4.69 -10.24
N LEU A 34 11.29 -3.49 -10.77
CA LEU A 34 11.85 -2.24 -10.24
C LEU A 34 10.93 -1.50 -9.27
N ASP A 35 9.62 -1.67 -9.39
CA ASP A 35 8.67 -0.96 -8.52
C ASP A 35 8.89 -1.37 -7.05
N PRO A 36 9.08 -0.41 -6.11
CA PRO A 36 9.34 -0.71 -4.69
C PRO A 36 8.32 -1.65 -4.05
N VAL A 37 7.07 -1.63 -4.50
CA VAL A 37 5.99 -2.49 -3.97
C VAL A 37 6.24 -3.96 -4.32
N PHE A 38 6.85 -4.22 -5.47
CA PHE A 38 7.07 -5.58 -5.98
C PHE A 38 8.50 -6.05 -5.77
N SER A 39 9.46 -5.14 -5.65
CA SER A 39 10.87 -5.46 -5.46
C SER A 39 11.24 -5.72 -4.00
N SER A 40 10.33 -5.53 -3.03
CA SER A 40 10.62 -5.69 -1.61
C SER A 40 9.44 -6.21 -0.80
N ILE A 41 9.71 -7.03 0.21
CA ILE A 41 8.73 -7.50 1.20
C ILE A 41 8.77 -6.73 2.53
N GLU A 42 9.55 -5.64 2.60
CA GLU A 42 9.88 -4.96 3.86
C GLU A 42 8.69 -4.37 4.60
N GLU A 43 7.71 -3.79 3.87
CA GLU A 43 6.50 -3.25 4.49
C GLU A 43 5.74 -4.35 5.24
N TRP A 44 5.71 -5.57 4.69
CA TRP A 44 5.10 -6.71 5.35
C TRP A 44 5.94 -7.21 6.52
N LEU A 45 7.26 -7.34 6.33
CA LEU A 45 8.19 -7.77 7.37
C LEU A 45 8.09 -6.89 8.63
N GLY A 46 8.11 -5.57 8.45
CA GLY A 46 8.07 -4.62 9.57
C GLY A 46 6.82 -4.74 10.44
N ALA A 47 5.69 -5.12 9.85
CA ALA A 47 4.44 -5.36 10.58
C ALA A 47 4.31 -6.80 11.12
N ASN A 48 5.14 -7.75 10.65
CA ASN A 48 4.99 -9.19 10.91
C ASN A 48 6.32 -9.84 11.35
N ILE A 49 7.11 -9.13 12.15
CA ILE A 49 8.48 -9.50 12.53
C ILE A 49 8.55 -10.90 13.15
N GLN A 50 7.61 -11.26 14.03
CA GLN A 50 7.61 -12.58 14.66
C GLN A 50 7.48 -13.71 13.63
N SER A 51 6.48 -13.63 12.74
CA SER A 51 6.27 -14.62 11.69
C SER A 51 7.45 -14.78 10.73
N TYR A 52 8.24 -13.71 10.55
CA TYR A 52 9.48 -13.76 9.78
C TYR A 52 10.54 -14.60 10.48
N TYR A 53 10.74 -14.41 11.79
CA TYR A 53 11.68 -15.24 12.55
C TYR A 53 11.20 -16.69 12.66
N ASP A 54 9.89 -16.92 12.81
CA ASP A 54 9.31 -18.26 12.89
C ASP A 54 9.60 -19.06 11.61
N VAL A 55 9.35 -18.48 10.43
CA VAL A 55 9.62 -19.19 9.15
C VAL A 55 11.11 -19.40 8.91
N LEU A 56 11.97 -18.49 9.37
CA LEU A 56 13.41 -18.69 9.29
C LEU A 56 13.86 -19.82 10.21
N ALA A 57 13.34 -19.90 11.43
CA ALA A 57 13.64 -21.00 12.34
C ALA A 57 13.17 -22.35 11.78
N GLU A 58 11.97 -22.40 11.19
CA GLU A 58 11.42 -23.60 10.54
C GLU A 58 12.32 -24.10 9.41
N VAL A 59 12.75 -23.21 8.52
CA VAL A 59 13.53 -23.55 7.32
C VAL A 59 15.02 -23.75 7.63
N GLY A 60 15.54 -23.00 8.60
CA GLY A 60 16.93 -23.03 9.05
C GLY A 60 17.30 -24.31 9.78
N LYS A 61 16.34 -24.87 10.56
CA LYS A 61 16.57 -26.00 11.48
C LYS A 61 17.74 -25.71 12.43
N GLU A 62 18.33 -26.74 13.05
CA GLU A 62 19.51 -26.59 13.91
C GLU A 62 20.77 -26.14 13.14
N LYS A 63 20.90 -26.58 11.88
CA LYS A 63 21.99 -26.20 10.98
C LYS A 63 21.47 -26.04 9.56
N TRP A 64 21.83 -24.90 8.96
CA TRP A 64 21.48 -24.61 7.58
C TRP A 64 22.08 -25.61 6.59
N ASN A 65 21.24 -26.11 5.69
CA ASN A 65 21.64 -26.87 4.51
C ASN A 65 20.87 -26.33 3.28
N PRO A 66 21.55 -25.95 2.19
CA PRO A 66 20.89 -25.49 0.96
C PRO A 66 19.87 -26.46 0.35
N THR A 67 19.91 -27.75 0.70
CA THR A 67 18.93 -28.75 0.26
C THR A 67 17.73 -28.88 1.21
N ASN A 68 17.64 -28.07 2.26
CA ASN A 68 16.46 -28.02 3.11
C ASN A 68 15.22 -27.59 2.32
N ASP A 69 14.05 -28.04 2.75
CA ASP A 69 12.79 -27.59 2.18
C ASP A 69 12.60 -26.08 2.43
N ALA A 70 12.72 -25.29 1.36
CA ALA A 70 12.53 -23.86 1.38
C ALA A 70 11.09 -23.44 1.05
N LEU A 71 10.17 -24.40 0.84
CA LEU A 71 8.78 -24.11 0.51
C LEU A 71 8.09 -23.20 1.55
N PRO A 72 8.28 -23.36 2.88
CA PRO A 72 7.70 -22.44 3.85
C PRO A 72 8.18 -20.99 3.65
N TRP A 73 9.47 -20.81 3.39
CA TRP A 73 10.07 -19.49 3.09
C TRP A 73 9.52 -18.89 1.79
N VAL A 74 9.48 -19.67 0.70
CA VAL A 74 8.92 -19.20 -0.57
C VAL A 74 7.45 -18.82 -0.39
N ARG A 75 6.70 -19.63 0.36
CA ARG A 75 5.29 -19.34 0.66
C ARG A 75 5.13 -18.04 1.44
N TYR A 76 6.02 -17.80 2.40
CA TYR A 76 6.06 -16.57 3.17
C TYR A 76 6.30 -15.35 2.27
N CYS A 77 7.32 -15.38 1.41
CA CYS A 77 7.61 -14.28 0.48
C CYS A 77 6.44 -13.98 -0.46
N LEU A 78 5.84 -15.02 -1.07
CA LEU A 78 4.70 -14.84 -1.97
C LEU A 78 3.48 -14.26 -1.24
N ARG A 79 3.24 -14.69 0.02
CA ARG A 79 2.20 -14.10 0.85
C ARG A 79 2.48 -12.62 1.12
N ALA A 80 3.72 -12.28 1.47
CA ALA A 80 4.12 -10.90 1.72
C ALA A 80 3.87 -9.99 0.49
N HIS A 81 4.31 -10.41 -0.70
CA HIS A 81 4.09 -9.68 -1.95
C HIS A 81 2.59 -9.55 -2.28
N TYR A 82 1.81 -10.62 -2.14
CA TYR A 82 0.36 -10.56 -2.34
C TYR A 82 -0.30 -9.54 -1.41
N GLN A 83 0.07 -9.57 -0.13
CA GLN A 83 -0.46 -8.69 0.90
C GLN A 83 -0.11 -7.22 0.62
N GLN A 84 1.10 -6.93 0.16
CA GLN A 84 1.52 -5.59 -0.29
C GLN A 84 0.75 -5.12 -1.53
N ALA A 85 0.63 -5.98 -2.55
CA ALA A 85 -0.10 -5.66 -3.77
C ALA A 85 -1.58 -5.35 -3.47
N ALA A 86 -2.23 -6.17 -2.64
CA ALA A 86 -3.61 -5.95 -2.22
C ALA A 86 -3.77 -4.65 -1.42
N ARG A 87 -2.82 -4.32 -0.54
CA ARG A 87 -2.81 -3.02 0.17
C ARG A 87 -2.64 -1.85 -0.80
N MET A 88 -1.80 -1.98 -1.83
CA MET A 88 -1.60 -0.94 -2.82
C MET A 88 -2.89 -0.69 -3.63
N ILE A 89 -3.54 -1.75 -4.11
CA ILE A 89 -4.84 -1.65 -4.80
C ILE A 89 -5.86 -0.91 -3.92
N ARG A 90 -5.94 -1.28 -2.64
CA ARG A 90 -6.81 -0.61 -1.68
C ARG A 90 -6.47 0.87 -1.52
N ARG A 91 -5.19 1.23 -1.42
CA ARG A 91 -4.74 2.64 -1.33
C ARG A 91 -5.13 3.45 -2.56
N VAL A 92 -5.01 2.86 -3.76
CA VAL A 92 -5.43 3.51 -5.01
C VAL A 92 -6.94 3.74 -5.04
N GLN A 93 -7.73 2.73 -4.66
CA GLN A 93 -9.19 2.86 -4.56
C GLN A 93 -9.62 3.90 -3.53
N GLU A 94 -8.96 3.93 -2.37
CA GLU A 94 -9.20 4.93 -1.33
C GLU A 94 -8.83 6.35 -1.79
N ALA A 95 -7.75 6.50 -2.56
CA ALA A 95 -7.33 7.77 -3.15
C ALA A 95 -8.34 8.27 -4.20
N ASP A 96 -8.82 7.39 -5.07
CA ASP A 96 -9.84 7.71 -6.08
C ASP A 96 -11.17 8.12 -5.44
N ALA A 97 -11.62 7.37 -4.43
CA ALA A 97 -12.82 7.73 -3.66
C ALA A 97 -12.65 9.08 -2.93
N LEU A 98 -11.46 9.35 -2.38
CA LEU A 98 -11.17 10.63 -1.73
C LEU A 98 -11.13 11.79 -2.75
N TYR A 99 -10.58 11.56 -3.95
CA TYR A 99 -10.61 12.53 -5.05
C TYR A 99 -12.04 12.98 -5.32
N ASN A 100 -12.96 12.03 -5.54
CA ASN A 100 -14.37 12.31 -5.80
C ASN A 100 -15.03 13.11 -4.66
N LYS A 101 -14.79 12.71 -3.40
CA LYS A 101 -15.32 13.44 -2.23
C LYS A 101 -14.82 14.88 -2.14
N ILE A 102 -13.54 15.11 -2.45
CA ILE A 102 -12.98 16.46 -2.45
C ILE A 102 -13.55 17.28 -3.59
N MET A 103 -13.74 16.70 -4.78
CA MET A 103 -14.38 17.38 -5.91
C MET A 103 -15.82 17.79 -5.59
N ASP A 104 -16.59 16.93 -4.92
CA ASP A 104 -17.93 17.28 -4.44
C ASP A 104 -17.91 18.50 -3.49
N ILE A 105 -16.94 18.55 -2.58
CA ILE A 105 -16.76 19.68 -1.65
C ILE A 105 -16.36 20.95 -2.41
N ILE A 106 -15.44 20.84 -3.38
CA ILE A 106 -15.02 21.97 -4.22
C ILE A 106 -16.22 22.55 -4.97
N ALA A 107 -17.03 21.71 -5.61
CA ALA A 107 -18.23 22.12 -6.33
C ALA A 107 -19.24 22.79 -5.39
N LYS A 108 -19.52 22.18 -4.23
CA LYS A 108 -20.46 22.72 -3.22
C LYS A 108 -20.07 24.11 -2.71
N HIS A 109 -18.78 24.38 -2.58
CA HIS A 109 -18.27 25.67 -2.10
C HIS A 109 -17.94 26.67 -3.23
N GLY A 110 -18.15 26.32 -4.50
CA GLY A 110 -17.78 27.17 -5.64
C GLY A 110 -16.28 27.49 -5.67
N LEU A 111 -15.46 26.51 -5.33
CA LEU A 111 -14.00 26.63 -5.26
C LEU A 111 -13.36 26.24 -6.60
N ASN A 112 -12.12 26.68 -6.82
CA ASN A 112 -11.36 26.26 -7.99
C ASN A 112 -10.82 24.84 -7.79
N GLU A 113 -10.79 24.02 -8.84
CA GLU A 113 -10.31 22.63 -8.80
C GLU A 113 -8.88 22.49 -8.25
N ARG A 114 -8.02 23.51 -8.41
CA ARG A 114 -6.67 23.50 -7.82
C ARG A 114 -6.65 23.39 -6.29
N PHE A 115 -7.77 23.66 -5.62
CA PHE A 115 -7.88 23.49 -4.17
C PHE A 115 -7.88 22.03 -3.75
N TRP A 116 -8.04 21.11 -4.72
CA TRP A 116 -7.89 19.69 -4.50
C TRP A 116 -6.53 19.34 -3.91
N PHE A 117 -5.42 19.89 -4.44
CA PHE A 117 -4.06 19.58 -3.97
C PHE A 117 -3.88 19.78 -2.46
N PRO A 118 -4.12 20.97 -1.88
CA PRO A 118 -3.95 21.19 -0.44
C PRO A 118 -5.01 20.47 0.38
N MET A 119 -6.24 20.29 -0.13
CA MET A 119 -7.28 19.52 0.57
C MET A 119 -6.92 18.04 0.65
N PHE A 120 -6.38 17.47 -0.43
CA PHE A 120 -5.98 16.06 -0.52
C PHE A 120 -4.78 15.78 0.38
N ASP A 121 -3.73 16.60 0.31
CA ASP A 121 -2.59 16.53 1.21
C ASP A 121 -3.03 16.59 2.68
N ALA A 122 -3.83 17.60 3.03
CA ALA A 122 -4.31 17.79 4.38
C ALA A 122 -5.16 16.61 4.85
N ALA A 123 -6.05 16.09 3.99
CA ALA A 123 -6.86 14.91 4.27
C ALA A 123 -5.97 13.69 4.55
N LEU A 124 -4.89 13.49 3.77
CA LEU A 124 -3.90 12.44 3.99
C LEU A 124 -3.07 12.62 5.28
N GLY A 125 -3.21 13.76 5.97
CA GLY A 125 -2.49 14.08 7.20
C GLY A 125 -1.14 14.75 6.94
N ILE A 126 -0.88 15.13 5.69
CA ILE A 126 0.31 15.87 5.31
C ILE A 126 0.12 17.33 5.69
N ARG A 127 1.09 17.92 6.39
CA ARG A 127 1.06 19.36 6.69
C ARG A 127 1.23 20.14 5.39
N VAL A 128 0.25 20.97 5.09
CA VAL A 128 0.29 21.88 3.95
C VAL A 128 1.01 23.16 4.36
N SER A 129 1.86 23.66 3.49
CA SER A 129 2.46 25.00 3.59
C SER A 129 2.27 25.72 2.26
N ASN A 130 2.48 27.04 2.25
CA ASN A 130 2.47 27.81 1.01
C ASN A 130 3.49 27.25 0.00
N SER A 131 4.72 26.99 0.45
CA SER A 131 5.78 26.44 -0.39
C SER A 131 5.43 25.06 -0.96
N ARG A 132 4.79 24.19 -0.17
CA ARG A 132 4.34 22.88 -0.62
C ARG A 132 3.26 23.01 -1.68
N TYR A 133 2.19 23.75 -1.39
CA TYR A 133 1.07 23.95 -2.31
C TYR A 133 1.50 24.48 -3.68
N ARG A 134 2.47 25.41 -3.71
CA ARG A 134 3.01 25.97 -4.94
C ARG A 134 3.74 24.97 -5.84
N ARG A 135 4.40 23.96 -5.26
CA ARG A 135 5.09 22.94 -6.07
C ARG A 135 4.12 22.13 -6.92
N ASP A 136 2.87 22.01 -6.46
CA ASP A 136 1.88 21.15 -7.09
C ASP A 136 0.89 21.94 -7.98
N THR A 137 0.88 23.28 -7.91
CA THR A 137 -0.14 24.13 -8.58
C THR A 137 0.40 25.29 -9.42
N GLU A 138 1.72 25.48 -9.48
CA GLU A 138 2.39 26.53 -10.28
C GLU A 138 1.89 27.97 -10.00
N VAL A 139 1.20 28.20 -8.87
CA VAL A 139 0.71 29.53 -8.50
C VAL A 139 1.78 30.39 -7.83
N THR A 140 1.57 31.72 -7.87
CA THR A 140 2.43 32.67 -7.14
C THR A 140 2.26 32.55 -5.62
N GLU A 141 3.23 33.01 -4.85
CA GLU A 141 3.17 33.05 -3.37
C GLU A 141 1.95 33.79 -2.82
N ILE A 142 1.59 34.90 -3.47
CA ILE A 142 0.43 35.72 -3.11
C ILE A 142 -0.86 34.94 -3.38
N THR A 143 -0.96 34.29 -4.55
CA THR A 143 -2.12 33.45 -4.89
C THR A 143 -2.24 32.28 -3.93
N ALA A 144 -1.14 31.59 -3.62
CA ALA A 144 -1.11 30.51 -2.64
C ALA A 144 -1.59 30.96 -1.26
N SER A 145 -1.14 32.12 -0.79
CA SER A 145 -1.57 32.65 0.51
C SER A 145 -3.08 32.97 0.53
N ARG A 146 -3.60 33.56 -0.55
CA ARG A 146 -5.02 33.87 -0.70
C ARG A 146 -5.88 32.59 -0.77
N ASP A 147 -5.44 31.60 -1.54
CA ASP A 147 -6.13 30.32 -1.70
C ASP A 147 -6.21 29.56 -0.37
N LEU A 148 -5.08 29.42 0.33
CA LEU A 148 -5.04 28.76 1.64
C LEU A 148 -5.87 29.50 2.70
N LYS A 149 -5.89 30.85 2.65
CA LYS A 149 -6.78 31.65 3.50
C LYS A 149 -8.25 31.35 3.21
N ARG A 150 -8.64 31.31 1.93
CA ARG A 150 -10.00 31.00 1.50
C ARG A 150 -10.44 29.60 1.95
N LEU A 151 -9.54 28.63 1.93
CA LEU A 151 -9.81 27.28 2.47
C LEU A 151 -10.00 27.27 3.99
N CYS A 152 -9.32 28.13 4.73
CA CYS A 152 -9.59 28.32 6.16
C CYS A 152 -10.93 29.01 6.41
N GLU A 153 -11.25 30.07 5.65
CA GLU A 153 -12.54 30.77 5.73
C GLU A 153 -13.71 29.83 5.40
N ALA A 154 -13.50 28.85 4.53
CA ALA A 154 -14.46 27.79 4.22
C ALA A 154 -14.52 26.63 5.25
N ASN A 155 -13.74 26.68 6.34
CA ASN A 155 -13.59 25.59 7.32
C ASN A 155 -13.14 24.26 6.71
N LEU A 156 -12.31 24.30 5.67
CA LEU A 156 -11.73 23.11 5.01
C LEU A 156 -10.30 22.85 5.47
N LEU A 157 -9.57 23.89 5.89
CA LEU A 157 -8.24 23.79 6.47
C LEU A 157 -8.17 24.51 7.83
N LEU A 158 -7.35 23.97 8.74
CA LEU A 158 -7.06 24.59 10.03
C LEU A 158 -5.64 25.17 10.01
N PRO A 159 -5.45 26.47 10.26
CA PRO A 159 -4.13 27.10 10.28
C PRO A 159 -3.41 26.82 11.60
N HIS A 160 -2.10 26.59 11.52
CA HIS A 160 -1.19 26.39 12.65
C HIS A 160 0.02 27.30 12.54
N GLY A 161 0.41 27.93 13.65
CA GLY A 161 1.55 28.84 13.69
C GLY A 161 1.30 30.21 13.05
N GLU A 162 2.37 31.02 13.00
CA GLU A 162 2.32 32.42 12.59
C GLU A 162 3.16 32.72 11.35
N ARG A 163 2.68 33.70 10.55
CA ARG A 163 3.38 34.32 9.42
C ARG A 163 4.04 33.28 8.48
N LYS A 164 5.37 33.34 8.31
CA LYS A 164 6.15 32.53 7.35
C LYS A 164 6.21 31.04 7.70
N MET A 165 5.98 30.65 8.95
CA MET A 165 5.95 29.25 9.38
C MET A 165 4.53 28.68 9.48
N ARG A 166 3.53 29.38 8.91
CA ARG A 166 2.17 28.91 8.93
C ARG A 166 2.04 27.61 8.12
N THR A 167 1.51 26.59 8.79
CA THR A 167 1.14 25.32 8.17
C THR A 167 -0.35 25.09 8.35
N TYR A 168 -0.91 24.15 7.59
CA TYR A 168 -2.33 23.87 7.59
C TYR A 168 -2.55 22.36 7.72
N SER A 169 -3.58 21.98 8.47
CA SER A 169 -4.06 20.60 8.57
C SER A 169 -5.50 20.48 8.09
N ALA A 170 -5.98 19.26 7.90
CA ALA A 170 -7.37 19.03 7.54
C ALA A 170 -8.31 19.54 8.64
N ALA A 171 -9.39 20.20 8.23
CA ALA A 171 -10.54 20.47 9.08
C ALA A 171 -11.46 19.23 9.18
N PRO A 172 -12.42 19.19 10.12
CA PRO A 172 -13.29 18.03 10.34
C PRO A 172 -13.97 17.51 9.07
N ALA A 173 -14.41 18.39 8.16
CA ALA A 173 -15.04 17.99 6.90
C ALA A 173 -14.15 17.08 6.04
N LEU A 174 -12.84 17.38 5.96
CA LEU A 174 -11.88 16.58 5.19
C LEU A 174 -11.51 15.27 5.92
N LEU A 175 -11.44 15.31 7.25
CA LEU A 175 -11.20 14.11 8.05
C LEU A 175 -12.37 13.12 7.93
N GLU A 176 -13.61 13.60 7.96
CA GLU A 176 -14.80 12.77 7.77
C GLU A 176 -14.89 12.25 6.33
N ALA A 177 -14.55 13.07 5.32
CA ALA A 177 -14.44 12.60 3.94
C ALA A 177 -13.46 11.41 3.84
N ARG A 178 -12.25 11.54 4.40
CA ARG A 178 -11.26 10.44 4.43
C ARG A 178 -11.74 9.23 5.22
N LYS A 179 -12.41 9.43 6.35
CA LYS A 179 -12.94 8.33 7.17
C LYS A 179 -14.01 7.55 6.42
N SER A 180 -14.88 8.25 5.68
CA SER A 180 -15.99 7.65 4.94
C SER A 180 -15.56 6.75 3.78
N ILE A 181 -14.36 6.98 3.21
CA ILE A 181 -13.84 6.19 2.08
C ILE A 181 -13.00 4.99 2.52
N ARG A 182 -12.77 4.82 3.83
CA ARG A 182 -11.87 3.78 4.34
C ARG A 182 -12.48 2.40 4.14
N ILE A 183 -11.83 1.58 3.32
CA ILE A 183 -12.31 0.23 3.00
C ILE A 183 -11.89 -0.71 4.13
N GLN A 184 -12.80 -1.19 4.98
CA GLN A 184 -12.45 -2.12 6.07
C GLN A 184 -12.40 -3.58 5.61
N ARG A 185 -11.69 -3.86 4.51
CA ARG A 185 -11.54 -5.24 4.01
C ARG A 185 -10.21 -5.83 4.45
N VAL A 186 -10.28 -6.94 5.17
CA VAL A 186 -9.11 -7.78 5.45
C VAL A 186 -8.64 -8.39 4.13
N VAL A 187 -7.34 -8.31 3.87
CA VAL A 187 -6.76 -8.97 2.70
C VAL A 187 -6.68 -10.47 2.99
N ASP A 188 -7.43 -11.25 2.22
CA ASP A 188 -7.51 -12.70 2.36
C ASP A 188 -6.13 -13.38 2.25
N ASP A 189 -5.96 -14.54 2.89
CA ASP A 189 -4.75 -15.35 2.68
C ASP A 189 -4.71 -15.84 1.22
N PRO A 190 -3.65 -15.54 0.44
CA PRO A 190 -3.56 -15.94 -0.96
C PRO A 190 -3.72 -17.44 -1.17
N TYR A 191 -3.27 -18.29 -0.24
CA TYR A 191 -3.39 -19.74 -0.39
C TYR A 191 -4.82 -20.21 -0.21
N GLU A 192 -5.61 -19.56 0.64
CA GLU A 192 -7.04 -19.86 0.80
C GLU A 192 -7.85 -19.33 -0.39
N VAL A 193 -7.47 -18.17 -0.94
CA VAL A 193 -8.05 -17.66 -2.19
C VAL A 193 -7.83 -18.64 -3.34
N VAL A 194 -6.61 -19.15 -3.51
CA VAL A 194 -6.30 -20.13 -4.56
C VAL A 194 -7.05 -21.44 -4.33
N LYS A 195 -7.05 -21.99 -3.12
CA LYS A 195 -7.81 -23.22 -2.79
C LYS A 195 -9.31 -23.07 -3.06
N SER A 196 -9.92 -21.94 -2.72
CA SER A 196 -11.34 -21.70 -2.97
C SER A 196 -11.66 -21.62 -4.46
N ARG A 197 -10.81 -20.98 -5.27
CA ARG A 197 -10.93 -20.96 -6.73
C ARG A 197 -10.86 -22.36 -7.34
N PHE A 198 -9.91 -23.18 -6.92
CA PHE A 198 -9.80 -24.55 -7.40
C PHE A 198 -11.03 -25.39 -7.04
N ARG A 199 -11.51 -25.33 -5.79
CA ARG A 199 -12.73 -26.03 -5.38
C ARG A 199 -13.95 -25.61 -6.20
N ARG A 200 -14.08 -24.32 -6.51
CA ARG A 200 -15.16 -23.82 -7.37
C ARG A 200 -15.05 -24.35 -8.80
N ALA A 201 -13.86 -24.34 -9.39
CA ALA A 201 -13.63 -24.86 -10.73
C ALA A 201 -13.95 -26.37 -10.84
N GLN A 202 -13.55 -27.15 -9.83
CA GLN A 202 -13.86 -28.59 -9.75
C GLN A 202 -15.37 -28.83 -9.69
N ARG A 203 -16.09 -28.09 -8.83
CA ARG A 203 -17.55 -28.19 -8.73
C ARG A 203 -18.25 -27.89 -10.06
N LEU A 204 -17.86 -26.81 -10.73
CA LEU A 204 -18.43 -26.45 -12.04
C LEU A 204 -18.17 -27.53 -13.10
N ALA A 205 -16.97 -28.12 -13.10
CA ALA A 205 -16.63 -29.21 -14.01
C ALA A 205 -17.41 -30.51 -13.69
N GLU A 206 -17.72 -30.77 -12.42
CA GLU A 206 -18.58 -31.89 -12.01
C GLU A 206 -20.04 -31.67 -12.42
N GLU A 207 -20.58 -30.46 -12.21
CA GLU A 207 -21.93 -30.07 -12.64
C GLU A 207 -22.10 -30.14 -14.17
N GLU A 208 -21.06 -29.78 -14.93
CA GLU A 208 -21.05 -29.90 -16.40
C GLU A 208 -20.99 -31.36 -16.87
N ARG A 209 -20.28 -32.24 -16.15
CA ARG A 209 -20.28 -33.70 -16.43
C ARG A 209 -21.60 -34.37 -16.07
N GLN A 210 -22.28 -33.91 -15.02
CA GLN A 210 -23.54 -34.46 -14.55
C GLN A 210 -24.76 -33.83 -15.25
N SER A 211 -24.56 -32.75 -16.01
CA SER A 211 -25.61 -32.18 -16.84
C SER A 211 -26.01 -33.19 -17.93
N PRO A 212 -27.32 -33.51 -18.07
CA PRO A 212 -27.77 -34.43 -19.08
C PRO A 212 -27.41 -33.87 -20.46
N ARG A 213 -26.52 -34.56 -21.17
CA ARG A 213 -26.29 -34.28 -22.59
C ARG A 213 -27.61 -34.52 -23.29
N LEU A 214 -28.15 -33.48 -23.94
CA LEU A 214 -29.34 -33.64 -24.78
C LEU A 214 -29.07 -34.77 -25.78
N PRO A 215 -29.91 -35.82 -25.82
CA PRO A 215 -29.75 -36.89 -26.78
C PRO A 215 -29.96 -36.34 -28.20
N GLY A 216 -28.92 -36.39 -29.03
CA GLY A 216 -29.01 -36.27 -30.48
C GLY A 216 -29.30 -34.88 -31.05
N LEU A 217 -28.24 -34.21 -31.50
CA LEU A 217 -28.21 -33.46 -32.75
C LEU A 217 -27.08 -34.03 -33.60
#